data_AF-A0A8C9KJD5-F1
#
_entry.id   AF-A0A8C9KJD5-F1
#
_cell.length_a   1.000
_cell.length_b   1.000
_cell.length_c   1.000
_cell.angle_alpha   90.00
_cell.angle_beta   90.00
_cell.angle_gamma   90.00
#
_symmetry.space_group_name_H-M   'P 1'
#
loop_
_entity.id
_entity.type
_entity.pdbx_description
1 polymer ?
#
loop_
_entity_poly.entity_id
_entity_poly.type
_entity_poly.pdbx_seq_one_letter_code
_entity_poly.pdbx_strand_id
1 'polypeptide(L)'
;MATVAELKAVLKDTLEKRGVLGHLKARIRAEVFNALNDESEPRPPLSHENLLINELIREYLEFNKYKYTASVLISDDHLRKEKGSINNIEDPLVSQAVKR
;
A
#
# COMPACT_ATOMS: atom_id res chain seq x y z
N MET A 1 30.76 -1.17 -44.14
CA MET A 1 30.60 -2.28 -43.18
C MET A 1 29.89 -1.71 -41.97
N ALA A 2 28.79 -2.32 -41.50
CA ALA A 2 28.10 -1.83 -40.31
C ALA A 2 29.00 -1.98 -39.08
N THR A 3 29.08 -0.94 -38.25
CA THR A 3 29.90 -0.98 -37.04
C THR A 3 29.16 -1.70 -35.92
N VAL A 4 29.91 -2.28 -34.96
CA VAL A 4 29.31 -2.93 -33.78
C VAL A 4 28.40 -1.96 -32.99
N ALA A 5 28.74 -0.67 -33.01
CA ALA A 5 27.95 0.39 -32.37
C ALA A 5 26.58 0.59 -33.06
N GLU A 6 26.54 0.62 -34.39
CA GLU A 6 25.31 0.71 -35.16
C GLU A 6 24.41 -0.51 -34.93
N LEU A 7 24.99 -1.72 -34.92
CA LEU A 7 24.23 -2.94 -34.63
C LEU A 7 23.60 -2.91 -33.23
N LYS A 8 24.36 -2.44 -32.22
CA LYS A 8 23.88 -2.30 -30.85
C LYS A 8 22.75 -1.26 -30.75
N ALA A 9 22.85 -0.16 -31.48
CA ALA A 9 21.83 0.88 -31.52
C ALA A 9 20.52 0.35 -32.14
N VAL A 10 20.61 -0.31 -33.30
CA VAL A 10 19.45 -0.89 -33.99
C VAL A 10 18.77 -1.96 -33.12
N LEU A 11 19.55 -2.81 -32.45
CA LEU A 11 19.00 -3.82 -31.53
C LEU A 11 18.27 -3.18 -30.35
N LYS A 12 18.86 -2.15 -29.74
CA LYS A 12 18.22 -1.41 -28.63
C LYS A 12 16.91 -0.77 -29.08
N ASP A 13 16.89 -0.07 -30.20
CA ASP A 13 15.69 0.56 -30.77
C ASP A 13 14.60 -0.48 -31.07
N THR A 14 14.99 -1.64 -31.59
CA THR A 14 14.06 -2.73 -31.87
C THR A 14 13.43 -3.28 -30.59
N LEU A 15 14.22 -3.46 -29.53
CA LEU A 15 13.72 -3.93 -28.22
C LEU A 15 12.86 -2.88 -27.51
N GLU A 16 13.14 -1.59 -27.70
CA GLU A 16 12.30 -0.48 -27.20
C GLU A 16 10.97 -0.41 -27.95
N LYS A 17 10.98 -0.47 -29.30
CA LYS A 17 9.76 -0.47 -30.13
C LYS A 17 8.85 -1.67 -29.86
N ARG A 18 9.43 -2.85 -29.56
CA ARG A 18 8.67 -4.04 -29.15
C ARG A 18 8.19 -3.99 -27.70
N GLY A 19 8.55 -2.97 -26.92
CA GLY A 19 8.19 -2.82 -25.50
C GLY A 19 8.95 -3.75 -24.54
N VAL A 20 9.71 -4.72 -25.05
CA VAL A 20 10.43 -5.72 -24.25
C VAL A 20 11.48 -5.07 -23.34
N LEU A 21 12.21 -4.07 -23.85
CA LEU A 21 13.21 -3.37 -23.03
C LEU A 21 12.55 -2.55 -21.91
N GLY A 22 11.37 -2.00 -22.15
CA GLY A 22 10.59 -1.29 -21.14
C GLY A 22 10.13 -2.23 -20.02
N HIS A 23 9.57 -3.39 -20.39
CA HIS A 23 9.14 -4.41 -19.45
C HIS A 23 10.31 -4.95 -18.61
N LEU A 24 11.47 -5.20 -19.23
CA LEU A 24 12.66 -5.64 -18.51
C LEU A 24 13.15 -4.59 -17.50
N LYS A 25 13.21 -3.31 -17.90
CA LYS A 25 13.56 -2.21 -16.99
C LYS A 25 12.58 -2.11 -15.83
N ALA A 26 11.28 -2.25 -16.08
CA ALA A 26 10.25 -2.22 -15.04
C ALA A 26 10.40 -3.38 -14.05
N ARG A 27 10.64 -4.60 -14.54
CA ARG A 27 10.90 -5.77 -13.69
C ARG A 27 12.13 -5.60 -12.82
N ILE A 28 13.23 -5.09 -13.38
CA ILE A 28 14.44 -4.81 -12.59
C ILE A 28 14.15 -3.78 -11.50
N ARG A 29 13.41 -2.71 -11.81
CA ARG A 29 13.02 -1.71 -10.79
C ARG A 29 12.15 -2.32 -9.69
N ALA A 30 11.19 -3.17 -10.04
CA ALA A 30 10.36 -3.87 -9.07
C ALA A 30 11.19 -4.79 -8.17
N GLU A 31 12.11 -5.56 -8.75
CA GLU A 31 12.99 -6.46 -7.99
C GLU A 31 13.92 -5.69 -7.05
N VAL A 32 14.50 -4.58 -7.52
CA VAL A 32 15.33 -3.68 -6.70
C VAL A 32 14.51 -3.06 -5.58
N PHE A 33 13.29 -2.60 -5.86
CA PHE A 33 12.39 -2.08 -4.84
C PHE A 33 12.10 -3.14 -3.77
N ASN A 34 11.75 -4.36 -4.17
CA ASN A 34 11.48 -5.46 -3.25
C ASN A 34 12.71 -5.85 -2.41
N ALA A 35 13.90 -5.88 -3.02
CA ALA A 35 15.14 -6.21 -2.29
C ALA A 35 15.56 -5.12 -1.29
N LEU A 36 15.14 -3.87 -1.53
CA LEU A 36 15.37 -2.74 -0.62
C LEU A 36 14.23 -2.54 0.39
N ASN A 37 13.04 -3.06 0.09
CA ASN A 37 11.88 -2.95 0.95
C ASN A 37 12.06 -3.92 2.12
N ASP A 38 12.55 -3.38 3.24
CA ASP A 38 12.70 -4.14 4.47
C ASP A 38 11.31 -4.36 5.10
N GLU A 39 10.64 -5.45 4.72
CA GLU A 39 9.36 -5.87 5.31
C GLU A 39 9.50 -6.28 6.79
N SER A 40 10.71 -6.28 7.36
CA SER A 40 10.93 -6.63 8.76
C SER A 40 10.54 -5.51 9.72
N GLU A 41 10.45 -4.24 9.27
CA GLU A 41 9.96 -3.15 10.11
C GLU A 41 8.43 -3.23 10.23
N PRO A 42 7.88 -3.56 11.41
CA PRO A 42 6.44 -3.58 11.59
C PRO A 42 5.91 -2.16 11.38
N ARG A 43 4.82 -2.04 10.62
CA ARG A 43 4.10 -0.77 10.49
C ARG A 43 3.81 -0.22 11.90
N PRO A 44 4.05 1.08 12.16
CA PRO A 44 3.73 1.67 13.46
C PRO A 44 2.28 1.37 13.87
N PRO A 45 2.01 1.13 15.16
CA PRO A 45 0.65 0.90 15.63
C PRO A 45 -0.22 2.11 15.31
N LEU A 46 -1.45 1.86 14.89
CA LEU A 46 -2.41 2.92 14.57
C LEU A 46 -2.83 3.61 15.88
N SER A 47 -2.41 4.86 16.05
CA SER A 47 -2.91 5.70 17.14
C SER A 47 -4.32 6.20 16.83
N HIS A 48 -5.06 6.62 17.87
CA HIS A 48 -6.36 7.26 17.69
C HIS A 48 -6.29 8.51 16.81
N GLU A 49 -5.21 9.29 16.94
CA GLU A 49 -4.96 10.48 16.12
C GLU A 49 -4.77 10.11 14.65
N ASN A 50 -4.06 9.02 14.36
CA ASN A 50 -3.87 8.54 12.99
C ASN A 50 -5.18 8.04 12.37
N LEU A 51 -6.05 7.37 13.16
CA LEU A 51 -7.39 7.01 12.71
C LEU A 51 -8.19 8.26 12.34
N LEU A 52 -8.20 9.28 13.20
CA LEU A 52 -8.90 10.53 12.92
C LEU A 52 -8.36 11.20 11.64
N ILE A 53 -7.04 11.26 11.47
CA ILE A 53 -6.42 11.82 10.27
C ILE A 53 -6.87 11.04 9.01
N ASN A 54 -6.87 9.70 9.07
CA ASN A 54 -7.30 8.87 7.94
C ASN A 54 -8.78 9.10 7.58
N GLU A 55 -9.64 9.26 8.58
CA GLU A 55 -11.06 9.60 8.39
C GLU A 55 -11.24 10.96 7.73
N LEU A 56 -10.50 11.99 8.19
CA LEU A 56 -10.54 13.34 7.60
C LEU A 56 -10.06 13.35 6.15
N ILE A 57 -9.00 12.58 5.84
CA ILE A 57 -8.50 12.43 4.46
C ILE A 57 -9.56 11.75 3.60
N ARG A 58 -10.20 10.67 4.09
CA ARG A 58 -11.27 9.99 3.35
C ARG A 58 -12.45 10.94 3.07
N GLU A 59 -12.92 11.66 4.09
CA GLU A 59 -14.01 12.62 3.96
C GLU A 59 -13.67 13.72 2.94
N TYR A 60 -12.46 14.26 2.97
CA TYR A 60 -11.98 15.22 1.99
C TYR A 60 -12.04 14.66 0.56
N LEU A 61 -11.55 13.43 0.34
CA LEU A 61 -11.57 12.79 -0.98
C LEU A 61 -13.00 12.55 -1.48
N GLU A 62 -13.91 12.13 -0.60
CA GLU A 62 -15.33 11.92 -0.91
C GLU A 62 -16.05 13.24 -1.24
N PHE A 63 -15.79 14.28 -0.45
CA PHE A 63 -16.33 15.62 -0.66
C PHE A 63 -15.95 16.14 -2.06
N ASN A 64 -14.67 16.02 -2.42
CA ASN A 64 -14.13 16.46 -3.71
C ASN A 64 -14.35 15.47 -4.87
N LYS A 65 -15.12 14.39 -4.65
CA LYS A 65 -15.48 13.39 -5.68
C LYS A 65 -14.30 12.60 -6.25
N TYR A 66 -13.20 12.45 -5.51
CA TYR A 66 -12.06 11.61 -5.88
C TYR A 66 -12.29 10.14 -5.53
N LYS A 67 -13.32 9.53 -6.14
CA LYS A 67 -13.80 8.17 -5.80
C LYS A 67 -12.73 7.08 -5.95
N TYR A 68 -11.89 7.16 -6.99
CA TYR A 68 -10.85 6.17 -7.22
C TYR A 68 -9.75 6.22 -6.17
N THR A 69 -9.30 7.42 -5.81
CA THR A 69 -8.30 7.63 -4.75
C THR A 69 -8.82 7.18 -3.39
N ALA A 70 -10.08 7.53 -3.06
CA ALA A 70 -10.72 7.06 -1.83
C ALA A 70 -10.81 5.54 -1.76
N SER A 71 -11.13 4.87 -2.89
CA SER A 71 -11.19 3.41 -2.96
C SER A 71 -9.84 2.74 -2.72
N VAL A 72 -8.74 3.33 -3.22
CA VAL A 72 -7.38 2.81 -2.97
C VAL A 72 -7.01 3.00 -1.50
N LEU A 73 -7.27 4.17 -0.92
CA LEU A 73 -7.01 4.45 0.49
C LEU A 73 -7.70 3.42 1.41
N ILE A 74 -8.98 3.12 1.17
CA ILE A 74 -9.73 2.11 1.95
C ILE A 74 -9.17 0.69 1.78
N SER A 75 -8.54 0.40 0.63
CA SER A 75 -7.98 -0.93 0.34
C SER A 75 -6.61 -1.15 0.99
N ASP A 76 -5.81 -0.08 1.09
CA ASP A 76 -4.45 -0.08 1.66
C ASP A 76 -4.44 0.11 3.18
N ASP A 77 -5.49 0.75 3.70
CA ASP A 77 -5.64 0.93 5.13
C ASP A 77 -6.23 -0.35 5.71
N HIS A 78 -5.46 -1.06 6.55
CA HIS A 78 -5.88 -2.28 7.24
C HIS A 78 -6.99 -2.02 8.30
N LEU A 79 -7.83 -0.99 8.12
CA LEU A 79 -9.02 -0.55 8.86
C LEU A 79 -10.06 -1.65 9.16
N ARG A 80 -9.81 -2.90 8.73
CA ARG A 80 -10.62 -4.09 9.10
C ARG A 80 -9.99 -4.98 10.18
N LYS A 81 -8.68 -4.89 10.47
CA LYS A 81 -8.06 -5.79 11.46
C LYS A 81 -8.37 -5.43 12.91
N GLU A 82 -8.68 -4.19 13.24
CA GLU A 82 -8.97 -3.79 14.63
C GLU A 82 -10.44 -3.95 15.06
N LYS A 83 -11.40 -4.11 14.12
CA LYS A 83 -12.80 -4.39 14.49
C LYS A 83 -12.99 -5.73 15.23
N GLY A 84 -11.97 -6.60 15.26
CA GLY A 84 -11.97 -7.84 16.02
C GLY A 84 -11.50 -7.74 17.47
N SER A 85 -10.85 -6.63 17.89
CA SER A 85 -10.24 -6.54 19.23
C SER A 85 -11.08 -5.76 20.25
N ILE A 86 -12.09 -5.00 19.80
CA ILE A 86 -12.90 -4.13 20.67
C ILE A 86 -14.03 -4.87 21.42
N ASN A 87 -14.24 -6.17 21.16
CA ASN A 87 -15.28 -6.97 21.81
C ASN A 87 -14.82 -7.70 23.09
N ASN A 88 -13.57 -7.53 23.53
CA ASN A 88 -13.01 -8.26 24.68
C ASN A 88 -12.85 -7.40 25.95
N ILE A 89 -13.59 -6.30 26.08
CA ILE A 89 -13.73 -5.62 27.37
C ILE A 89 -15.11 -5.95 27.93
N GLU A 90 -15.27 -7.21 28.36
CA GLU A 90 -16.29 -7.53 29.35
C GLU A 90 -15.80 -6.93 30.68
N ASP A 91 -16.49 -5.89 31.13
CA ASP A 91 -16.29 -5.26 32.44
C ASP A 91 -16.28 -6.31 33.57
N PRO A 92 -15.18 -6.48 34.33
CA PRO A 92 -15.15 -7.38 35.47
C PRO A 92 -15.98 -6.88 36.66
N LEU A 93 -16.48 -5.64 36.62
CA LEU A 93 -17.01 -4.93 37.79
C LEU A 93 -18.54 -5.01 37.95
N VAL A 94 -19.27 -5.56 36.99
CA VAL A 94 -20.75 -5.65 37.10
C VAL A 94 -21.22 -7.00 37.69
N SER A 95 -20.39 -8.05 37.68
CA SER A 95 -20.79 -9.38 38.17
C SER A 95 -20.80 -9.52 39.71
N GLN A 96 -20.30 -8.53 40.47
CA GLN A 96 -20.23 -8.63 41.93
C GLN A 96 -21.40 -7.97 42.68
N ALA A 97 -22.37 -7.34 41.99
CA ALA A 97 -23.44 -6.57 42.63
C ALA A 97 -24.79 -7.30 42.77
N VAL A 98 -24.95 -8.57 42.37
CA VAL A 98 -26.23 -9.31 42.46
C VAL A 98 -26.10 -10.60 43.27
N LYS A 99 -25.40 -10.54 44.40
CA LYS A 99 -25.56 -11.51 45.51
C LYS A 99 -25.53 -10.78 46.84
N ARG A 100 -26.67 -10.17 47.19
CA ARG A 100 -27.09 -9.94 48.57
C ARG A 100 -28.52 -10.43 48.70
#